data_AF-A0A0M8Y7D0-F1
#
_entry.id   AF-A0A0M8Y7D0-F1
#
_cell.length_a   1.000
_cell.length_b   1.000
_cell.length_c   1.000
_cell.angle_alpha   90.00
_cell.angle_beta   90.00
_cell.angle_gamma   90.00
#
_symmetry.space_group_name_H-M   'P 1'
#
loop_
_entity.id
_entity.type
_entity.pdbx_description
1 polymer ?
#
loop_
_entity_poly.entity_id
_entity_poly.type
_entity_poly.pdbx_seq_one_letter_code
_entity_poly.pdbx_strand_id
1 'polypeptide(L)'
;MVNSETTYLTDVAAVLWPCGGLLGPGDGSVRRLVRRDRGSQYLPVPNAQSPRVILPAHNRWAAARGIASFAQGHSFAERLRTLLLTGAFATGLAPLILRDRLYVGAGPGIEHALTAALDRDLAIAIHVGPPRANRKPVLLLLSPAGRTIGYAKVAINELTGRLVRAETRALRLLADARLSDVTVPRLLYEGEWNGQPLLVQEALPVGDQTDRPTRRQLLRCVVQIVNLARVRERFLSASPYRRALEERIVALGARPEAAPLRAALRRLPDVRVPFGAWHGDLTRWNIASTSRRAFVWDWERLAMDAPVGFDALHYDLNECVQAGVHPGVHRWLDSGSRLLRDPLIRDTGLRAHTVSTVMALYLIDLATRYLHDRQSESGGHLASVDDWLLPALDGLQERAAHEASHADDPPLGAV
;
A
#
# COMPACT_ATOMS: atom_id res chain seq x y z
N MET A 1 13.04 26.17 -13.63
CA MET A 1 12.55 24.78 -13.56
C MET A 1 11.50 24.72 -12.46
N VAL A 2 10.23 24.55 -12.80
CA VAL A 2 9.17 24.36 -11.80
C VAL A 2 9.40 22.97 -11.19
N ASN A 3 9.57 22.92 -9.87
CA ASN A 3 9.86 21.67 -9.17
C ASN A 3 8.66 20.72 -9.29
N SER A 4 8.88 19.44 -9.60
CA SER A 4 7.81 18.45 -9.82
C SER A 4 6.89 18.30 -8.60
N GLU A 5 7.44 18.47 -7.38
CA GLU A 5 6.66 18.45 -6.13
C GLU A 5 5.71 19.66 -5.98
N THR A 6 6.06 20.84 -6.50
CA THR A 6 5.20 22.03 -6.48
C THR A 6 4.04 21.91 -7.47
N THR A 7 4.27 21.23 -8.60
CA THR A 7 3.21 20.89 -9.56
C THR A 7 2.21 19.94 -8.92
N TYR A 8 2.68 18.88 -8.27
CA TYR A 8 1.81 17.92 -7.57
C TYR A 8 0.93 18.57 -6.50
N LEU A 9 1.43 19.51 -5.70
CA LEU A 9 0.59 20.21 -4.72
C LEU A 9 -0.53 21.00 -5.37
N THR A 10 -0.23 21.62 -6.50
CA THR A 10 -1.21 22.38 -7.27
C THR A 10 -2.27 21.44 -7.84
N ASP A 11 -1.87 20.28 -8.34
CA ASP A 11 -2.77 19.24 -8.85
C ASP A 11 -3.65 18.67 -7.72
N VAL A 12 -3.08 18.35 -6.56
CA VAL A 12 -3.84 17.90 -5.39
C VAL A 12 -4.79 18.99 -4.90
N ALA A 13 -4.34 20.25 -4.87
CA ALA A 13 -5.21 21.35 -4.47
C ALA A 13 -6.38 21.53 -5.45
N ALA A 14 -6.15 21.38 -6.75
CA ALA A 14 -7.21 21.43 -7.75
C ALA A 14 -8.24 20.30 -7.59
N VAL A 15 -7.78 19.10 -7.24
CA VAL A 15 -8.67 17.96 -6.97
C VAL A 15 -9.49 18.17 -5.70
N LEU A 16 -8.86 18.59 -4.60
CA LEU A 16 -9.50 18.67 -3.28
C LEU A 16 -10.34 19.95 -3.12
N TRP A 17 -9.94 21.04 -3.77
CA TRP A 17 -10.54 22.36 -3.66
C TRP A 17 -10.75 23.02 -5.03
N PRO A 18 -11.82 22.64 -5.76
CA PRO A 18 -12.17 23.26 -7.05
C PRO A 18 -12.46 24.76 -6.94
N CYS A 19 -12.82 25.24 -5.74
CA CYS A 19 -12.98 26.67 -5.44
C CYS A 19 -11.66 27.47 -5.47
N GLY A 20 -10.53 26.82 -5.71
CA GLY A 20 -9.22 27.42 -5.87
C GLY A 20 -8.36 27.33 -4.60
N GLY A 21 -7.08 27.01 -4.80
CA GLY A 21 -6.04 27.03 -3.77
C GLY A 21 -4.88 27.92 -4.18
N LEU A 22 -4.55 28.91 -3.36
CA LEU A 22 -3.41 29.82 -3.58
C LEU A 22 -2.31 29.54 -2.55
N LEU A 23 -1.13 29.17 -3.04
CA LEU A 23 0.09 29.10 -2.23
C LEU A 23 0.68 30.50 -2.10
N GLY A 24 1.04 30.89 -0.87
CA GLY A 24 1.71 32.16 -0.64
C GLY A 24 2.36 32.24 0.74
N PRO A 25 3.27 33.20 0.95
CA PRO A 25 3.82 33.48 2.27
C PRO A 25 2.70 33.92 3.22
N GLY A 26 2.83 33.56 4.49
CA GLY A 26 1.92 33.96 5.58
C GLY A 26 1.96 35.45 5.93
N ASP A 27 2.66 36.26 5.14
CA ASP A 27 2.64 37.71 5.29
C ASP A 27 1.27 38.29 4.87
N GLY A 28 0.91 39.43 5.45
CA GLY A 28 -0.43 40.00 5.34
C GLY A 28 -0.87 40.47 3.95
N SER A 29 -0.08 40.20 2.89
CA SER A 29 -0.41 40.57 1.51
C SER A 29 -1.53 39.69 0.94
N VAL A 30 -1.39 38.35 1.04
CA VAL A 30 -2.43 37.39 0.64
C VAL A 30 -3.62 37.42 1.60
N ARG A 31 -3.35 37.71 2.89
CA ARG A 31 -4.38 37.90 3.93
C ARG A 31 -5.32 39.08 3.63
N ARG A 32 -4.89 40.07 2.84
CA ARG A 32 -5.72 41.20 2.37
C ARG A 32 -6.57 40.84 1.15
N LEU A 33 -6.08 39.98 0.27
CA LEU A 33 -6.85 39.43 -0.87
C LEU A 33 -7.94 38.45 -0.41
N VAL A 34 -7.63 37.57 0.53
CA VAL A 34 -8.55 36.55 1.04
C VAL A 34 -9.51 37.11 2.10
N ARG A 35 -9.27 38.30 2.65
CA ARG A 35 -10.13 38.92 3.68
C ARG A 35 -11.57 39.18 3.22
N ARG A 36 -11.86 39.10 1.92
CA ARG A 36 -13.20 39.27 1.36
C ARG A 36 -14.04 37.98 1.35
N ASP A 37 -13.45 36.81 1.56
CA ASP A 37 -14.20 35.54 1.59
C ASP A 37 -13.59 34.55 2.60
N ARG A 38 -14.41 34.00 3.50
CA ARG A 38 -13.99 33.12 4.62
C ARG A 38 -13.43 31.77 4.14
N GLY A 39 -12.20 31.77 3.64
CA GLY A 39 -11.48 30.56 3.18
C GLY A 39 -10.76 29.80 4.30
N SER A 40 -10.52 28.50 4.07
CA SER A 40 -9.70 27.64 4.95
C SER A 40 -8.20 27.86 4.75
N GLN A 41 -7.42 27.72 5.82
CA GLN A 41 -5.96 27.87 5.78
C GLN A 41 -5.26 26.55 6.16
N TYR A 42 -4.24 26.22 5.38
CA TYR A 42 -3.44 25.02 5.52
C TYR A 42 -1.94 25.33 5.59
N LEU A 43 -1.20 24.45 6.29
CA LEU A 43 0.23 24.55 6.55
C LEU A 43 0.95 23.38 5.86
N PRO A 44 1.65 23.63 4.74
CA PRO A 44 2.57 22.65 4.16
C PRO A 44 3.81 22.51 5.06
N VAL A 45 4.15 21.27 5.43
CA VAL A 45 5.28 20.95 6.33
C VAL A 45 6.25 20.00 5.61
N PRO A 46 7.57 20.29 5.59
CA PRO A 46 8.23 21.43 6.22
C PRO A 46 8.05 22.77 5.50
N ASN A 47 7.77 22.77 4.19
CA ASN A 47 7.57 23.96 3.37
C ASN A 47 6.75 23.61 2.11
N ALA A 48 6.35 24.61 1.33
CA ALA A 48 5.55 24.44 0.12
C ALA A 48 6.32 23.85 -1.07
N GLN A 49 7.66 23.84 -1.04
CA GLN A 49 8.47 23.31 -2.14
C GLN A 49 8.62 21.79 -2.05
N SER A 50 8.65 21.24 -0.83
CA SER A 50 8.75 19.81 -0.55
C SER A 50 7.93 19.39 0.67
N PRO A 51 6.59 19.53 0.62
CA PRO A 51 5.77 19.11 1.74
C PRO A 51 5.69 17.59 1.82
N ARG A 52 5.69 17.12 3.06
CA ARG A 52 5.40 15.73 3.44
C ARG A 52 4.00 15.61 4.04
N VAL A 53 3.51 16.69 4.66
CA VAL A 53 2.18 16.77 5.26
C VAL A 53 1.59 18.16 5.05
N ILE A 54 0.28 18.26 4.87
CA ILE A 54 -0.48 19.51 4.87
C ILE A 54 -1.47 19.47 6.03
N LEU A 55 -1.46 20.50 6.89
CA LEU A 55 -2.17 20.51 8.17
C LEU A 55 -3.14 21.69 8.30
N PRO A 56 -4.26 21.54 9.02
CA PRO A 56 -5.22 22.62 9.21
C PRO A 56 -4.63 23.69 10.14
N ALA A 57 -4.50 24.93 9.66
CA ALA A 57 -3.89 26.02 10.42
C ALA A 57 -4.75 26.48 11.62
N HIS A 58 -6.07 26.28 11.52
CA HIS A 58 -7.05 26.77 12.49
C HIS A 58 -7.33 25.78 13.63
N ASN A 59 -6.84 24.54 13.54
CA ASN A 59 -7.07 23.51 14.56
C ASN A 59 -5.75 22.88 15.03
N ARG A 60 -5.23 23.39 16.16
CA ARG A 60 -3.97 22.94 16.76
C ARG A 60 -3.96 21.46 17.14
N TRP A 61 -5.08 20.92 17.60
CA TRP A 61 -5.19 19.53 18.03
C TRP A 61 -5.15 18.59 16.84
N ALA A 62 -5.89 18.94 15.78
CA ALA A 62 -5.86 18.21 14.53
C ALA A 62 -4.47 18.29 13.87
N ALA A 63 -3.85 19.46 13.87
CA ALA A 63 -2.51 19.62 13.30
C ALA A 63 -1.43 18.85 14.08
N ALA A 64 -1.45 18.89 15.41
CA ALA A 64 -0.53 18.10 16.25
C ALA A 64 -0.72 16.59 16.03
N ARG A 65 -1.97 16.11 15.96
CA ARG A 65 -2.25 14.70 15.64
C ARG A 65 -1.80 14.33 14.24
N GLY A 66 -2.06 15.17 13.24
CA GLY A 66 -1.66 14.92 11.86
C GLY A 66 -0.15 14.71 11.74
N ILE A 67 0.66 15.51 12.41
CA ILE A 67 2.11 15.34 12.44
C ILE A 67 2.49 14.02 13.09
N ALA A 68 1.95 13.73 14.29
CA ALA A 68 2.26 12.51 15.01
C ALA A 68 1.89 11.26 14.19
N SER A 69 0.75 11.28 13.49
CA SER A 69 0.28 10.17 12.66
C SER A 69 1.12 9.90 11.41
N PHE A 70 1.81 10.92 10.88
CA PHE A 70 2.65 10.78 9.68
C PHE A 70 4.16 10.68 9.98
N ALA A 71 4.53 10.70 11.25
CA ALA A 71 5.91 10.71 11.70
C ALA A 71 6.51 9.32 12.00
N GLN A 72 6.00 8.27 11.37
CA GLN A 72 6.55 6.91 11.52
C GLN A 72 7.87 6.73 10.75
N GLY A 73 8.87 7.57 11.07
CA GLY A 73 10.25 7.47 10.60
C GLY A 73 11.11 6.66 11.57
N HIS A 74 12.05 5.89 11.02
CA HIS A 74 12.94 5.00 11.77
C HIS A 74 14.21 5.67 12.30
N SER A 75 14.48 6.94 11.96
CA SER A 75 15.68 7.64 12.42
C SER A 75 15.45 8.48 13.68
N PHE A 76 16.43 8.50 14.58
CA PHE A 76 16.39 9.29 15.83
C PHE A 76 16.24 10.79 15.56
N ALA A 77 16.88 11.30 14.50
CA ALA A 77 16.79 12.70 14.09
C ALA A 77 15.37 13.09 13.61
N GLU A 78 14.68 12.22 12.87
CA GLU A 78 13.30 12.46 12.44
C GLU A 78 12.32 12.38 13.60
N ARG A 79 12.56 11.50 14.58
CA ARG A 79 11.77 11.45 15.83
C ARG A 79 11.90 12.73 16.64
N LEU A 80 13.11 13.26 16.80
CA LEU A 80 13.33 14.53 17.51
C LEU A 80 12.69 15.70 16.76
N ARG A 81 12.85 15.77 15.43
CA ARG A 81 12.20 16.79 14.60
C ARG A 81 10.68 16.71 14.68
N THR A 82 10.13 15.50 14.70
CA THR A 82 8.71 15.26 14.91
C THR A 82 8.25 15.74 16.28
N LEU A 83 8.97 15.41 17.35
CA LEU A 83 8.62 15.84 18.70
C LEU A 83 8.60 17.37 18.82
N LEU A 84 9.60 18.04 18.24
CA LEU A 84 9.66 19.51 18.16
C LEU A 84 8.48 20.09 17.37
N LEU A 85 8.15 19.52 16.21
CA LEU A 85 7.02 19.97 15.41
C LEU A 85 5.68 19.71 16.13
N THR A 86 5.45 18.51 16.67
CA THR A 86 4.26 18.17 17.46
C THR A 86 4.12 19.11 18.66
N GLY A 87 5.21 19.41 19.38
CA GLY A 87 5.24 20.40 20.46
C GLY A 87 4.90 21.81 19.98
N ALA A 88 5.47 22.26 18.86
CA ALA A 88 5.17 23.57 18.27
C ALA A 88 3.70 23.71 17.84
N PHE A 89 3.09 22.63 17.34
CA PHE A 89 1.68 22.61 16.98
C PHE A 89 0.76 22.51 18.21
N ALA A 90 1.10 21.70 19.20
CA ALA A 90 0.35 21.60 20.46
C ALA A 90 0.34 22.93 21.24
N THR A 91 1.46 23.67 21.21
CA THR A 91 1.60 25.00 21.83
C THR A 91 1.03 26.14 20.96
N GLY A 92 0.70 25.89 19.69
CA GLY A 92 0.19 26.90 18.77
C GLY A 92 1.25 27.85 18.20
N LEU A 93 2.54 27.57 18.40
CA LEU A 93 3.65 28.36 17.87
C LEU A 93 4.01 28.01 16.42
N ALA A 94 3.56 26.86 15.90
CA ALA A 94 3.88 26.41 14.55
C ALA A 94 3.51 27.40 13.43
N PRO A 95 2.35 28.09 13.45
CA PRO A 95 2.04 29.12 12.45
C PRO A 95 3.00 30.33 12.50
N LEU A 96 3.70 30.58 13.61
CA LEU A 96 4.68 31.67 13.68
C LEU A 96 6.02 31.30 13.03
N ILE A 97 6.34 30.00 13.03
CA ILE A 97 7.62 29.47 12.55
C ILE A 97 7.52 29.07 11.06
N LEU A 98 6.42 28.42 10.68
CA LEU A 98 6.17 28.01 9.30
C LEU A 98 5.68 29.22 8.52
N ARG A 99 6.39 29.58 7.44
CA ARG A 99 6.07 30.76 6.62
C ARG A 99 5.06 30.46 5.53
N ASP A 100 5.08 29.26 4.97
CA ASP A 100 4.24 28.93 3.82
C ASP A 100 2.80 28.66 4.24
N ARG A 101 1.86 29.14 3.42
CA ARG A 101 0.42 28.95 3.60
C ARG A 101 -0.22 28.49 2.30
N LEU A 102 -1.13 27.56 2.42
CA LEU A 102 -2.10 27.24 1.39
C LEU A 102 -3.44 27.84 1.80
N TYR A 103 -3.93 28.80 1.02
CA TYR A 103 -5.22 29.44 1.20
C TYR A 103 -6.22 28.80 0.26
N VAL A 104 -7.32 28.29 0.79
CA VAL A 104 -8.40 27.68 0.03
C VAL A 104 -9.55 28.69 -0.06
N GLY A 105 -10.07 28.93 -1.26
CA GLY A 105 -11.19 29.85 -1.49
C GLY A 105 -12.46 29.47 -0.73
N ALA A 106 -13.33 30.45 -0.47
CA ALA A 106 -14.64 30.17 0.13
C ALA A 106 -15.51 29.40 -0.87
N GLY A 107 -15.91 28.18 -0.51
CA GLY A 107 -16.71 27.30 -1.34
C GLY A 107 -16.75 25.87 -0.78
N PRO A 108 -17.62 25.00 -1.33
CA PRO A 108 -17.68 23.60 -0.92
C PRO A 108 -16.40 22.87 -1.36
N GLY A 109 -15.49 22.67 -0.42
CA GLY A 109 -14.31 21.81 -0.56
C GLY A 109 -14.58 20.37 -0.14
N ILE A 110 -13.57 19.50 -0.30
CA ILE A 110 -13.64 18.09 0.11
C ILE A 110 -14.06 17.91 1.57
N GLU A 111 -13.70 18.85 2.45
CA GLU A 111 -14.07 18.84 3.86
C GLU A 111 -15.58 18.92 4.05
N HIS A 112 -16.27 19.75 3.26
CA HIS A 112 -17.73 19.87 3.33
C HIS A 112 -18.40 18.57 2.88
N ALA A 113 -17.90 17.97 1.79
CA ALA A 113 -18.40 16.67 1.32
C ALA A 113 -18.19 15.57 2.36
N LEU A 114 -17.03 15.52 3.01
CA LEU A 114 -16.73 14.53 4.04
C LEU A 114 -17.55 14.76 5.32
N THR A 115 -17.75 16.01 5.74
CA THR A 115 -18.60 16.36 6.89
C THR A 115 -20.03 15.92 6.63
N ALA A 116 -20.57 16.19 5.44
CA ALA A 116 -21.91 15.76 5.05
C ALA A 116 -22.01 14.22 4.92
N ALA A 117 -21.02 13.58 4.30
CA ALA A 117 -20.99 12.13 4.10
C ALA A 117 -20.94 11.33 5.42
N LEU A 118 -20.30 11.88 6.45
CA LEU A 118 -20.12 11.22 7.75
C LEU A 118 -21.04 11.77 8.84
N ASP A 119 -21.88 12.77 8.51
CA ASP A 119 -22.78 13.50 9.43
C ASP A 119 -22.06 13.95 10.71
N ARG A 120 -20.88 14.57 10.56
CA ARG A 120 -20.06 15.00 11.69
C ARG A 120 -19.03 16.05 11.32
N ASP A 121 -18.77 16.97 12.24
CA ASP A 121 -17.67 17.91 12.11
C ASP A 121 -16.32 17.19 12.08
N LEU A 122 -15.46 17.61 11.16
CA LEU A 122 -14.12 17.08 10.98
C LEU A 122 -13.12 18.14 10.52
N ALA A 123 -11.86 17.84 10.78
CA ALA A 123 -10.69 18.49 10.19
C ALA A 123 -9.92 17.45 9.38
N ILE A 124 -9.25 17.90 8.31
CA ILE A 124 -8.42 17.03 7.48
C ILE A 124 -6.94 17.37 7.62
N ALA A 125 -6.10 16.35 7.56
CA ALA A 125 -4.66 16.47 7.32
C ALA A 125 -4.29 15.60 6.10
N ILE A 126 -3.36 16.05 5.27
CA ILE A 126 -3.05 15.40 3.99
C ILE A 126 -1.64 14.85 4.04
N HIS A 127 -1.46 13.58 3.71
CA HIS A 127 -0.14 13.01 3.50
C HIS A 127 0.32 13.17 2.06
N VAL A 128 1.55 13.63 1.89
CA VAL A 128 2.21 13.81 0.60
C VAL A 128 3.29 12.73 0.49
N GLY A 129 2.89 11.52 0.07
CA GLY A 129 3.79 10.39 -0.14
C GLY A 129 4.77 10.62 -1.31
N PRO A 130 5.78 9.77 -1.54
CA PRO A 130 6.66 9.90 -2.70
C PRO A 130 5.89 9.77 -4.04
N PRO A 131 6.40 10.32 -5.15
CA PRO A 131 5.82 10.10 -6.48
C PRO A 131 5.68 8.61 -6.80
N ARG A 132 4.45 8.19 -7.16
CA ARG A 132 4.08 6.83 -7.59
C ARG A 132 2.92 6.89 -8.59
N ALA A 133 2.81 5.93 -9.52
CA ALA A 133 1.74 5.85 -10.51
C ALA A 133 0.35 5.79 -9.84
N ASN A 134 0.29 5.01 -8.76
CA ASN A 134 -0.89 4.79 -7.94
C ASN A 134 -1.06 5.82 -6.82
N ARG A 135 -0.28 6.91 -6.83
CA ARG A 135 -0.35 7.94 -5.81
C ARG A 135 -1.70 8.65 -5.90
N LYS A 136 -2.50 8.47 -4.86
CA LYS A 136 -3.77 9.14 -4.63
C LYS A 136 -3.69 9.98 -3.36
N PRO A 137 -4.37 11.14 -3.28
CA PRO A 137 -4.51 11.88 -2.04
C PRO A 137 -5.11 10.99 -0.94
N VAL A 138 -4.39 10.90 0.18
CA VAL A 138 -4.88 10.24 1.40
C VAL A 138 -5.06 11.31 2.47
N LEU A 139 -6.30 11.48 2.91
CA LEU A 139 -6.70 12.46 3.90
C LEU A 139 -6.92 11.75 5.23
N LEU A 140 -6.19 12.14 6.26
CA LEU A 140 -6.46 11.77 7.64
C LEU A 140 -7.64 12.60 8.15
N LEU A 141 -8.72 11.93 8.55
CA LEU A 141 -9.92 12.54 9.10
C LEU A 141 -9.82 12.61 10.62
N LEU A 142 -10.00 13.81 11.16
CA LEU A 142 -9.82 14.11 12.57
C LEU A 142 -11.07 14.77 13.12
N SER A 143 -11.50 14.37 14.31
CA SER A 143 -12.49 15.17 15.06
C SER A 143 -11.91 16.54 15.41
N PRO A 144 -12.75 17.54 15.74
CA PRO A 144 -12.28 18.83 16.24
C PRO A 144 -11.32 18.72 17.44
N ALA A 145 -11.47 17.68 18.25
CA ALA A 145 -10.61 17.37 19.40
C ALA A 145 -9.29 16.64 19.05
N GLY A 146 -8.98 16.41 17.77
CA GLY A 146 -7.75 15.75 17.33
C GLY A 146 -7.74 14.22 17.49
N ARG A 147 -8.89 13.58 17.73
CA ARG A 147 -9.03 12.12 17.62
C ARG A 147 -9.13 11.70 16.15
N THR A 148 -8.42 10.64 15.77
CA THR A 148 -8.52 10.04 14.43
C THR A 148 -9.86 9.34 14.25
N ILE A 149 -10.53 9.67 13.14
CA ILE A 149 -11.79 9.06 12.71
C ILE A 149 -11.51 7.97 11.67
N GLY A 150 -10.68 8.30 10.68
CA GLY A 150 -10.51 7.46 9.51
C GLY A 150 -9.60 8.08 8.47
N TYR A 151 -9.58 7.44 7.31
CA TYR A 151 -8.83 7.88 6.15
C TYR A 151 -9.76 7.98 4.95
N ALA A 152 -9.69 9.11 4.23
CA ALA A 152 -10.36 9.27 2.95
C ALA A 152 -9.35 9.15 1.81
N LYS A 153 -9.72 8.40 0.77
CA LYS A 153 -8.94 8.18 -0.45
C LYS A 153 -9.76 8.71 -1.63
N VAL A 154 -9.19 9.67 -2.36
CA VAL A 154 -9.82 10.32 -3.53
C VAL A 154 -9.07 9.90 -4.78
N ALA A 155 -9.77 9.42 -5.80
CA ALA A 155 -9.17 9.14 -7.10
C ALA A 155 -8.85 10.43 -7.88
N ILE A 156 -7.79 10.40 -8.68
CA ILE A 156 -7.33 11.54 -9.50
C ILE A 156 -7.21 11.20 -10.99
N ASN A 157 -7.28 9.91 -11.33
CA ASN A 157 -7.19 9.39 -12.69
C ASN A 157 -7.85 8.01 -12.75
N GLU A 158 -7.91 7.42 -13.94
CA GLU A 158 -8.55 6.12 -14.14
C GLU A 158 -7.90 5.00 -13.31
N LEU A 159 -6.57 4.98 -13.22
CA LEU A 159 -5.83 3.98 -12.43
C LEU A 159 -6.21 4.03 -10.95
N THR A 160 -6.10 5.21 -10.33
CA THR A 160 -6.47 5.44 -8.93
C THR A 160 -7.97 5.23 -8.70
N GLY A 161 -8.81 5.54 -9.69
CA GLY A 161 -10.24 5.24 -9.68
C GLY A 161 -10.53 3.74 -9.59
N ARG A 162 -9.85 2.93 -10.40
CA ARG A 162 -9.96 1.46 -10.33
C ARG A 162 -9.51 0.93 -8.97
N LEU A 163 -8.41 1.47 -8.41
CA LEU A 163 -7.90 1.06 -7.10
C LEU A 163 -8.84 1.42 -5.94
N VAL A 164 -9.39 2.64 -5.91
CA VAL A 164 -10.37 3.06 -4.89
C VAL A 164 -11.63 2.19 -4.94
N ARG A 165 -12.14 1.90 -6.15
CA ARG A 165 -13.29 0.99 -6.31
C ARG A 165 -12.95 -0.44 -5.90
N ALA A 166 -11.73 -0.92 -6.18
CA ALA A 166 -11.27 -2.25 -5.78
C ALA A 166 -11.18 -2.38 -4.26
N GLU A 167 -10.58 -1.40 -3.58
CA GLU A 167 -10.51 -1.36 -2.12
C GLU A 167 -11.90 -1.30 -1.49
N THR A 168 -12.80 -0.49 -2.05
CA THR A 168 -14.18 -0.40 -1.54
C THR A 168 -14.91 -1.75 -1.64
N ARG A 169 -14.76 -2.48 -2.75
CA ARG A 169 -15.30 -3.84 -2.89
C ARG A 169 -14.65 -4.81 -1.91
N ALA A 170 -13.34 -4.71 -1.70
CA ALA A 170 -12.62 -5.55 -0.75
C ALA A 170 -13.12 -5.33 0.68
N LEU A 171 -13.24 -4.07 1.13
CA LEU A 171 -13.71 -3.76 2.48
C LEU A 171 -15.16 -4.21 2.71
N ARG A 172 -16.02 -4.16 1.69
CA ARG A 172 -17.38 -4.75 1.76
C ARG A 172 -17.33 -6.25 1.97
N LEU A 173 -16.56 -6.95 1.14
CA LEU A 173 -16.40 -8.40 1.25
C LEU A 173 -15.84 -8.80 2.62
N LEU A 174 -14.87 -8.04 3.13
CA LEU A 174 -14.23 -8.32 4.41
C LEU A 174 -15.10 -7.98 5.61
N ALA A 175 -16.08 -7.06 5.48
CA ALA A 175 -17.04 -6.78 6.54
C ALA A 175 -17.91 -8.00 6.88
N ASP A 176 -18.21 -8.83 5.87
CA ASP A 176 -18.96 -10.08 6.03
C ASP A 176 -18.06 -11.28 6.38
N ALA A 177 -16.74 -11.14 6.20
CA ALA A 177 -15.78 -12.20 6.48
C ALA A 177 -15.47 -12.33 7.97
N ARG A 178 -15.49 -13.57 8.48
CA ARG A 178 -15.11 -13.87 9.87
C ARG A 178 -13.60 -14.10 9.98
N LEU A 179 -12.85 -13.02 10.17
CA LEU A 179 -11.41 -13.08 10.43
C LEU A 179 -11.14 -13.01 11.94
N SER A 180 -10.89 -14.17 12.57
CA SER A 180 -10.78 -14.27 14.03
C SER A 180 -9.60 -13.49 14.61
N ASP A 181 -8.46 -13.47 13.92
CA ASP A 181 -7.21 -12.86 14.41
C ASP A 181 -6.77 -11.66 13.58
N VAL A 182 -7.50 -11.30 12.52
CA VAL A 182 -7.19 -10.17 11.64
C VAL A 182 -8.29 -9.13 11.72
N THR A 183 -7.93 -7.90 12.03
CA THR A 183 -8.81 -6.74 11.99
C THR A 183 -8.51 -5.93 10.74
N VAL A 184 -9.55 -5.62 9.97
CA VAL A 184 -9.49 -4.78 8.78
C VAL A 184 -10.26 -3.48 9.00
N PRO A 185 -9.98 -2.40 8.23
CA PRO A 185 -10.74 -1.17 8.33
C PRO A 185 -12.21 -1.40 7.97
N ARG A 186 -13.14 -0.84 8.74
CA ARG A 186 -14.54 -0.77 8.30
C ARG A 186 -14.68 0.28 7.19
N LEU A 187 -15.48 -0.04 6.18
CA LEU A 187 -15.98 0.95 5.22
C LEU A 187 -16.92 1.91 5.96
N LEU A 188 -16.56 3.20 6.01
CA LEU A 188 -17.38 4.25 6.61
C LEU A 188 -18.26 4.95 5.57
N TYR A 189 -17.73 5.16 4.36
CA TYR A 189 -18.46 5.79 3.27
C TYR A 189 -17.90 5.36 1.90
N GLU A 190 -18.79 5.16 0.93
CA GLU A 190 -18.48 5.11 -0.50
C GLU A 190 -19.28 6.20 -1.19
N GLY A 191 -18.63 6.94 -2.08
CA GLY A 191 -19.30 7.89 -2.96
C GLY A 191 -18.36 8.44 -4.00
N GLU A 192 -18.64 9.67 -4.45
CA GLU A 192 -17.82 10.37 -5.43
C GLU A 192 -17.56 11.81 -5.00
N TRP A 193 -16.43 12.35 -5.46
CA TRP A 193 -16.05 13.75 -5.32
C TRP A 193 -15.60 14.27 -6.69
N ASN A 194 -16.29 15.28 -7.22
CA ASN A 194 -16.06 15.80 -8.58
C ASN A 194 -16.07 14.71 -9.67
N GLY A 195 -17.00 13.76 -9.57
CA GLY A 195 -17.11 12.62 -10.48
C GLY A 195 -16.00 11.57 -10.34
N GLN A 196 -15.13 11.69 -9.33
CA GLN A 196 -14.07 10.72 -9.03
C GLN A 196 -14.45 9.86 -7.82
N PRO A 197 -14.14 8.56 -7.82
CA PRO A 197 -14.35 7.68 -6.67
C PRO A 197 -13.75 8.23 -5.36
N LEU A 198 -14.55 8.20 -4.30
CA LEU A 198 -14.19 8.56 -2.94
C LEU A 198 -14.54 7.41 -1.98
N LEU A 199 -13.54 6.97 -1.23
CA LEU A 199 -13.67 5.97 -0.17
C LEU A 199 -13.31 6.62 1.17
N VAL A 200 -14.10 6.37 2.22
CA VAL A 200 -13.70 6.61 3.61
C VAL A 200 -13.69 5.30 4.38
N GLN A 201 -12.58 5.03 5.06
CA GLN A 201 -12.41 3.87 5.92
C GLN A 201 -12.06 4.25 7.36
N GLU A 202 -12.38 3.37 8.30
CA GLU A 202 -12.04 3.51 9.72
C GLU A 202 -10.52 3.51 9.92
N ALA A 203 -10.07 4.29 10.91
CA ALA A 203 -8.69 4.20 11.35
C ALA A 203 -8.52 3.02 12.31
N LEU A 204 -7.64 2.09 11.94
CA LEU A 204 -7.26 0.99 12.82
C LEU A 204 -6.51 1.52 14.05
N PRO A 205 -6.61 0.86 15.22
CA PRO A 205 -5.94 1.27 16.44
C PRO A 205 -4.43 0.91 16.41
N VAL A 206 -3.71 1.44 15.42
CA VAL A 206 -2.27 1.27 15.22
C VAL A 206 -1.54 2.44 15.88
N GLY A 207 -0.54 2.14 16.71
CA GLY A 207 0.20 3.13 17.50
C GLY A 207 1.21 2.48 18.43
N ASP A 208 1.51 3.12 19.55
CA ASP A 208 2.57 2.71 20.48
C ASP A 208 2.39 1.31 21.10
N GLN A 209 1.17 0.77 21.05
CA GLN A 209 0.83 -0.57 21.56
C GLN A 209 0.85 -1.66 20.48
N THR A 210 1.25 -1.30 19.26
CA THR A 210 1.35 -2.24 18.12
C THR A 210 2.79 -2.36 17.65
N ASP A 211 3.17 -3.58 17.29
CA ASP A 211 4.48 -3.94 16.79
C ASP A 211 4.40 -4.61 15.42
N ARG A 212 5.56 -4.83 14.80
CA ARG A 212 5.63 -5.74 13.65
C ARG A 212 5.24 -7.16 14.05
N PRO A 213 4.53 -7.89 13.19
CA PRO A 213 4.20 -9.27 13.48
C PRO A 213 5.46 -10.12 13.59
N THR A 214 5.51 -11.00 14.59
CA THR A 214 6.43 -12.14 14.57
C THR A 214 6.11 -13.03 13.36
N ARG A 215 7.07 -13.86 12.93
CA ARG A 215 6.85 -14.83 11.84
C ARG A 215 5.59 -15.66 12.04
N ARG A 216 5.33 -16.16 13.26
CA ARG A 216 4.14 -16.96 13.56
C ARG A 216 2.84 -16.15 13.42
N GLN A 217 2.82 -14.90 13.88
CA GLN A 217 1.66 -14.02 13.72
C GLN A 217 1.40 -13.68 12.24
N LEU A 218 2.46 -13.40 11.48
CA LEU A 218 2.38 -13.15 10.05
C LEU A 218 1.78 -14.36 9.32
N LEU A 219 2.30 -15.57 9.56
CA LEU A 219 1.80 -16.77 8.88
C LEU A 219 0.36 -17.11 9.28
N ARG A 220 -0.03 -16.92 10.55
CA ARG A 220 -1.44 -17.04 10.96
C ARG A 220 -2.34 -16.04 10.23
N CYS A 221 -1.89 -14.79 10.08
CA CYS A 221 -2.59 -13.77 9.31
C CYS A 221 -2.74 -14.22 7.84
N VAL A 222 -1.65 -14.63 7.20
CA VAL A 222 -1.65 -15.11 5.80
C VAL A 222 -2.61 -16.29 5.62
N VAL A 223 -2.61 -17.27 6.52
CA VAL A 223 -3.54 -18.41 6.45
C VAL A 223 -5.00 -17.98 6.57
N GLN A 224 -5.32 -16.98 7.42
CA GLN A 224 -6.68 -16.44 7.50
C GLN A 224 -7.09 -15.72 6.21
N ILE A 225 -6.17 -14.98 5.60
CA ILE A 225 -6.40 -14.30 4.31
C ILE A 225 -6.64 -15.34 3.21
N VAL A 226 -5.79 -16.37 3.12
CA VAL A 226 -5.94 -17.48 2.16
C VAL A 226 -7.34 -18.09 2.21
N ASN A 227 -7.87 -18.26 3.42
CA ASN A 227 -9.18 -18.88 3.67
C ASN A 227 -10.38 -17.94 3.48
N LEU A 228 -10.19 -16.69 3.05
CA LEU A 228 -11.29 -15.85 2.56
C LEU A 228 -11.96 -16.45 1.31
N ALA A 229 -11.20 -17.24 0.54
CA ALA A 229 -11.70 -18.07 -0.54
C ALA A 229 -11.55 -19.55 -0.18
N ARG A 230 -12.43 -20.40 -0.71
CA ARG A 230 -12.20 -21.85 -0.67
C ARG A 230 -10.92 -22.18 -1.44
N VAL A 231 -9.94 -22.75 -0.75
CA VAL A 231 -8.69 -23.19 -1.38
C VAL A 231 -8.99 -24.30 -2.39
N ARG A 232 -8.48 -24.14 -3.62
CA ARG A 232 -8.66 -25.09 -4.72
C ARG A 232 -7.31 -25.46 -5.29
N GLU A 233 -6.95 -26.73 -5.22
CA GLU A 233 -5.77 -27.25 -5.92
C GLU A 233 -6.08 -27.49 -7.40
N ARG A 234 -5.23 -26.96 -8.29
CA ARG A 234 -5.34 -27.14 -9.74
C ARG A 234 -3.95 -27.31 -10.33
N PHE A 235 -3.85 -28.02 -11.45
CA PHE A 235 -2.67 -27.94 -12.29
C PHE A 235 -2.42 -26.50 -12.71
N LEU A 236 -1.16 -26.07 -12.67
CA LEU A 236 -0.76 -24.71 -13.01
C LEU A 236 -1.18 -24.35 -14.43
N SER A 237 -1.01 -25.26 -15.39
CA SER A 237 -1.41 -25.12 -16.79
C SER A 237 -2.91 -24.82 -16.97
N ALA A 238 -3.76 -25.45 -16.16
CA ALA A 238 -5.22 -25.31 -16.20
C ALA A 238 -5.75 -24.16 -15.33
N SER A 239 -4.88 -23.43 -14.62
CA SER A 239 -5.30 -22.39 -13.69
C SER A 239 -5.71 -21.09 -14.41
N PRO A 240 -6.86 -20.48 -14.06
CA PRO A 240 -7.21 -19.13 -14.51
C PRO A 240 -6.15 -18.09 -14.16
N TYR A 241 -5.48 -18.26 -13.02
CA TYR A 241 -4.36 -17.45 -12.58
C TYR A 241 -3.24 -17.41 -13.64
N ARG A 242 -2.77 -18.57 -14.12
CA ARG A 242 -1.71 -18.64 -15.13
C ARG A 242 -2.12 -17.92 -16.42
N ARG A 243 -3.34 -18.16 -16.90
CA ARG A 243 -3.87 -17.49 -18.09
C ARG A 243 -3.88 -15.96 -17.93
N ALA A 244 -4.37 -15.46 -16.79
CA ALA A 244 -4.39 -14.03 -16.51
C ALA A 244 -2.96 -13.43 -16.37
N LEU A 245 -1.99 -14.19 -15.88
CA LEU A 245 -0.58 -13.77 -15.85
C LEU A 245 0.02 -13.73 -17.26
N GLU A 246 -0.26 -14.73 -18.10
CA GLU A 246 0.16 -14.74 -19.51
C GLU A 246 -0.43 -13.54 -20.28
N GLU A 247 -1.72 -13.25 -20.12
CA GLU A 247 -2.39 -12.09 -20.72
C GLU A 247 -1.73 -10.76 -20.29
N ARG A 248 -1.39 -10.60 -19.00
CA ARG A 248 -0.69 -9.41 -18.50
C ARG A 248 0.73 -9.28 -19.04
N ILE A 249 1.48 -10.38 -19.17
CA ILE A 249 2.80 -10.38 -19.79
C ILE A 249 2.70 -9.97 -21.27
N VAL A 250 1.69 -10.45 -22.00
CA VAL A 250 1.43 -10.03 -23.39
C VAL A 250 1.12 -8.53 -23.48
N ALA A 251 0.35 -7.99 -22.52
CA ALA A 251 0.02 -6.57 -22.46
C ALA A 251 1.24 -5.65 -22.21
N LEU A 252 2.40 -6.20 -21.83
CA LEU A 252 3.66 -5.43 -21.77
C LEU A 252 4.17 -5.00 -23.15
N GLY A 253 3.68 -5.61 -24.24
CA GLY A 253 4.00 -5.22 -25.61
C GLY A 253 5.46 -5.51 -25.99
N ALA A 254 6.11 -4.55 -26.67
CA ALA A 254 7.48 -4.67 -27.18
C ALA A 254 8.58 -4.45 -26.12
N ARG A 255 8.24 -4.48 -24.83
CA ARG A 255 9.22 -4.37 -23.74
C ARG A 255 10.22 -5.52 -23.79
N PRO A 256 11.54 -5.26 -23.64
CA PRO A 256 12.56 -6.31 -23.69
C PRO A 256 12.34 -7.38 -22.61
N GLU A 257 11.79 -7.02 -21.46
CA GLU A 257 11.54 -7.93 -20.33
C GLU A 257 10.36 -8.89 -20.57
N ALA A 258 9.47 -8.59 -21.52
CA ALA A 258 8.27 -9.39 -21.76
C ALA A 258 8.59 -10.81 -22.28
N ALA A 259 9.56 -10.93 -23.19
CA ALA A 259 9.93 -12.23 -23.76
C ALA A 259 10.61 -13.16 -22.73
N PRO A 260 11.59 -12.69 -21.92
CA PRO A 260 12.14 -13.46 -20.80
C PRO A 260 11.09 -13.89 -19.78
N LEU A 261 10.17 -13.00 -19.36
CA LEU A 261 9.10 -13.35 -18.41
C LEU A 261 8.17 -14.44 -18.97
N ARG A 262 7.81 -14.34 -20.26
CA ARG A 262 7.00 -15.36 -20.92
C ARG A 262 7.74 -16.70 -21.01
N ALA A 263 9.03 -16.68 -21.31
CA ALA A 263 9.85 -17.89 -21.37
C ALA A 263 9.97 -18.54 -19.98
N ALA A 264 10.23 -17.75 -18.94
CA ALA A 264 10.29 -18.21 -17.56
C ALA A 264 8.99 -18.89 -17.13
N LEU A 265 7.84 -18.27 -17.40
CA LEU A 265 6.53 -18.85 -17.07
C LEU A 265 6.27 -20.17 -17.81
N ARG A 266 6.69 -20.29 -19.07
CA ARG A 266 6.53 -21.52 -19.85
C ARG A 266 7.41 -22.68 -19.36
N ARG A 267 8.56 -22.38 -18.76
CA ARG A 267 9.50 -23.40 -18.24
C ARG A 267 9.10 -23.97 -16.90
N LEU A 268 8.15 -23.36 -16.19
CA LEU A 268 7.68 -23.89 -14.91
C LEU A 268 6.96 -25.24 -15.10
N PRO A 269 7.22 -26.22 -14.23
CA PRO A 269 6.60 -27.53 -14.33
C PRO A 269 5.09 -27.44 -14.08
N ASP A 270 4.33 -28.34 -14.70
CA ASP A 270 2.88 -28.40 -14.50
C ASP A 270 2.52 -29.23 -13.26
N VAL A 271 2.62 -28.59 -12.10
CA VAL A 271 2.30 -29.18 -10.79
C VAL A 271 0.96 -28.70 -10.27
N ARG A 272 0.37 -29.45 -9.33
CA ARG A 272 -0.85 -29.03 -8.62
C ARG A 272 -0.50 -28.00 -7.56
N VAL A 273 -0.99 -26.78 -7.73
CA VAL A 273 -0.77 -25.67 -6.80
C VAL A 273 -2.10 -25.34 -6.10
N PRO A 274 -2.11 -25.12 -4.78
CA PRO A 274 -3.29 -24.59 -4.08
C PRO A 274 -3.46 -23.09 -4.38
N PHE A 275 -4.68 -22.71 -4.76
CA PHE A 275 -5.07 -21.31 -4.99
C PHE A 275 -6.09 -20.87 -3.96
N GLY A 276 -5.86 -19.72 -3.33
CA GLY A 276 -6.75 -19.09 -2.35
C GLY A 276 -6.71 -17.57 -2.49
N ALA A 277 -7.20 -16.88 -1.47
CA ALA A 277 -7.12 -15.42 -1.45
C ALA A 277 -5.74 -14.90 -1.03
N TRP A 278 -5.40 -13.69 -1.44
CA TRP A 278 -4.21 -12.97 -0.99
C TRP A 278 -4.50 -11.47 -0.94
N HIS A 279 -3.84 -10.77 -0.02
CA HIS A 279 -3.91 -9.32 0.13
C HIS A 279 -3.40 -8.61 -1.12
N GLY A 280 -2.34 -9.14 -1.73
CA GLY A 280 -1.75 -8.62 -2.96
C GLY A 280 -0.69 -7.54 -2.75
N ASP A 281 -0.60 -6.94 -1.56
CA ASP A 281 0.45 -5.98 -1.16
C ASP A 281 0.80 -6.07 0.34
N LEU A 282 0.85 -7.29 0.90
CA LEU A 282 1.10 -7.46 2.33
C LEU A 282 2.57 -7.17 2.67
N THR A 283 2.87 -5.92 2.98
CA THR A 283 4.20 -5.42 3.30
C THR A 283 4.31 -5.04 4.77
N ARG A 284 5.53 -4.77 5.26
CA ARG A 284 5.82 -4.32 6.64
C ARG A 284 5.11 -3.03 7.07
N TRP A 285 4.58 -2.26 6.12
CA TRP A 285 3.85 -1.02 6.35
C TRP A 285 2.36 -1.13 6.03
N ASN A 286 1.86 -2.32 5.69
CA ASN A 286 0.44 -2.64 5.51
C ASN A 286 -0.10 -3.62 6.58
N ILE A 287 0.73 -3.92 7.59
CA ILE A 287 0.37 -4.75 8.73
C ILE A 287 1.00 -4.22 10.02
N ALA A 288 0.25 -4.27 11.10
CA ALA A 288 0.72 -4.12 12.47
C ALA A 288 0.09 -5.21 13.33
N SER A 289 0.61 -5.46 14.53
CA SER A 289 0.11 -6.52 15.38
C SER A 289 0.18 -6.18 16.86
N THR A 290 -0.73 -6.77 17.62
CA THR A 290 -0.61 -6.97 19.06
C THR A 290 -0.31 -8.44 19.32
N SER A 291 -0.11 -8.82 20.57
CA SER A 291 -0.03 -10.24 20.97
C SER A 291 -1.25 -11.07 20.55
N ARG A 292 -2.41 -10.44 20.31
CA ARG A 292 -3.69 -11.13 20.02
C ARG A 292 -4.16 -11.03 18.58
N ARG A 293 -3.93 -9.89 17.91
CA ARG A 293 -4.53 -9.60 16.60
C ARG A 293 -3.54 -8.92 15.66
N ALA A 294 -3.68 -9.19 14.37
CA ALA A 294 -3.09 -8.41 13.29
C ALA A 294 -4.08 -7.34 12.82
N PHE A 295 -3.56 -6.19 12.42
CA PHE A 295 -4.28 -5.07 11.80
C PHE A 295 -3.75 -4.96 10.38
N VAL A 296 -4.59 -5.12 9.37
CA VAL A 296 -4.17 -5.17 7.96
C VAL A 296 -4.99 -4.19 7.14
N TRP A 297 -4.33 -3.39 6.31
CA TRP A 297 -4.95 -2.33 5.50
C TRP A 297 -4.34 -2.26 4.10
N ASP A 298 -4.97 -1.44 3.24
CA ASP A 298 -4.61 -1.28 1.81
C ASP A 298 -4.99 -2.47 0.93
N TRP A 299 -6.25 -2.89 1.04
CA TRP A 299 -6.83 -4.06 0.37
C TRP A 299 -7.16 -3.85 -1.12
N GLU A 300 -6.62 -2.82 -1.76
CA GLU A 300 -6.92 -2.47 -3.17
C GLU A 300 -6.49 -3.54 -4.17
N ARG A 301 -5.61 -4.47 -3.76
CA ARG A 301 -5.07 -5.56 -4.57
C ARG A 301 -5.58 -6.96 -4.17
N LEU A 302 -6.60 -7.03 -3.31
CA LEU A 302 -7.21 -8.30 -2.91
C LEU A 302 -7.62 -9.12 -4.15
N ALA A 303 -7.13 -10.35 -4.23
CA ALA A 303 -7.60 -11.32 -5.21
C ALA A 303 -7.95 -12.65 -4.53
N MET A 304 -8.89 -13.40 -5.10
CA MET A 304 -9.47 -14.61 -4.49
C MET A 304 -8.98 -15.92 -5.12
N ASP A 305 -8.10 -15.85 -6.12
CA ASP A 305 -7.56 -17.02 -6.86
C ASP A 305 -6.07 -16.78 -7.17
N ALA A 306 -5.22 -16.75 -6.14
CA ALA A 306 -3.77 -16.61 -6.23
C ALA A 306 -3.07 -17.81 -5.56
N PRO A 307 -1.85 -18.20 -6.01
CA PRO A 307 -1.09 -19.25 -5.34
C PRO A 307 -0.89 -18.93 -3.86
N VAL A 308 -1.16 -19.92 -3.02
CA VAL A 308 -0.92 -19.83 -1.58
C VAL A 308 0.54 -19.51 -1.29
N GLY A 309 0.77 -18.63 -0.31
CA GLY A 309 2.11 -18.26 0.16
C GLY A 309 2.63 -16.96 -0.42
N PHE A 310 1.96 -16.40 -1.43
CA PHE A 310 2.36 -15.12 -2.03
C PHE A 310 2.47 -13.96 -1.04
N ASP A 311 1.52 -13.80 -0.12
CA ASP A 311 1.60 -12.72 0.89
C ASP A 311 2.81 -12.89 1.84
N ALA A 312 3.12 -14.14 2.22
CA ALA A 312 4.28 -14.43 3.07
C ALA A 312 5.60 -14.15 2.32
N LEU A 313 5.68 -14.57 1.05
CA LEU A 313 6.81 -14.28 0.18
C LEU A 313 6.97 -12.78 -0.06
N HIS A 314 5.87 -12.05 -0.22
CA HIS A 314 5.86 -10.62 -0.47
C HIS A 314 6.37 -9.82 0.72
N TYR A 315 5.88 -10.15 1.91
CA TYR A 315 6.36 -9.56 3.16
C TYR A 315 7.87 -9.82 3.35
N ASP A 316 8.31 -11.07 3.16
CA ASP A 316 9.71 -11.46 3.35
C ASP A 316 10.65 -10.81 2.32
N LEU A 317 10.24 -10.72 1.05
CA LEU A 317 11.03 -10.02 0.04
C LEU A 317 11.20 -8.55 0.44
N ASN A 318 10.11 -7.90 0.86
CA ASN A 318 10.14 -6.50 1.27
C ASN A 318 11.10 -6.24 2.44
N GLU A 319 11.16 -7.13 3.43
CA GLU A 319 12.15 -7.06 4.52
C GLU A 319 13.57 -7.33 4.01
N CYS A 320 13.76 -8.35 3.16
CA CYS A 320 15.09 -8.74 2.69
C CYS A 320 15.78 -7.65 1.86
N VAL A 321 15.04 -6.92 1.02
CA VAL A 321 15.62 -5.92 0.11
C VAL A 321 15.88 -4.56 0.74
N GLN A 322 15.50 -4.33 2.01
CA GLN A 322 15.70 -3.03 2.70
C GLN A 322 17.18 -2.59 2.73
N ALA A 323 18.11 -3.54 2.82
CA ALA A 323 19.55 -3.28 2.86
C ALA A 323 20.23 -3.38 1.47
N GLY A 324 19.47 -3.57 0.40
CA GLY A 324 19.96 -3.73 -0.97
C GLY A 324 19.27 -4.86 -1.72
N VAL A 325 18.94 -4.62 -2.99
CA VAL A 325 18.14 -5.54 -3.82
C VAL A 325 18.85 -6.87 -4.04
N HIS A 326 20.04 -6.88 -4.63
CA HIS A 326 20.77 -8.10 -4.97
C HIS A 326 21.07 -9.02 -3.75
N PRO A 327 21.70 -8.54 -2.66
CA PRO A 327 21.92 -9.38 -1.48
C PRO A 327 20.60 -9.75 -0.78
N GLY A 328 19.56 -8.92 -0.89
CA GLY A 328 18.23 -9.20 -0.37
C GLY A 328 17.55 -10.36 -1.09
N VAL A 329 17.55 -10.35 -2.42
CA VAL A 329 16.97 -11.42 -3.24
C VAL A 329 17.67 -12.75 -2.97
N HIS A 330 19.01 -12.76 -2.85
CA HIS A 330 19.74 -13.98 -2.50
C HIS A 330 19.30 -14.55 -1.14
N ARG A 331 19.16 -13.72 -0.10
CA ARG A 331 18.62 -14.16 1.20
C ARG A 331 17.18 -14.66 1.08
N TRP A 332 16.37 -13.98 0.28
CA TRP A 332 14.97 -14.30 0.06
C TRP A 332 14.78 -15.69 -0.58
N LEU A 333 15.70 -16.14 -1.43
CA LEU A 333 15.65 -17.50 -1.98
C LEU A 333 15.69 -18.58 -0.88
N ASP A 334 16.40 -18.33 0.22
CA ASP A 334 16.51 -19.27 1.34
C ASP A 334 15.42 -19.06 2.40
N SER A 335 15.09 -17.81 2.75
CA SER A 335 14.04 -17.50 3.72
C SER A 335 12.65 -17.81 3.16
N GLY A 336 12.36 -17.45 1.91
CA GLY A 336 11.11 -17.75 1.23
C GLY A 336 10.83 -19.26 1.15
N SER A 337 11.85 -20.05 0.80
CA SER A 337 11.73 -21.51 0.77
C SER A 337 11.41 -22.10 2.16
N ARG A 338 12.05 -21.58 3.22
CA ARG A 338 11.75 -21.97 4.61
C ARG A 338 10.39 -21.47 5.10
N LEU A 339 9.86 -20.38 4.57
CA LEU A 339 8.54 -19.86 4.89
C LEU A 339 7.44 -20.73 4.27
N LEU A 340 7.61 -21.13 3.01
CA LEU A 340 6.63 -21.98 2.33
C LEU A 340 6.60 -23.42 2.87
N ARG A 341 7.69 -23.89 3.49
CA ARG A 341 7.74 -25.19 4.18
C ARG A 341 7.27 -25.14 5.64
N ASP A 342 6.89 -23.96 6.13
CA ASP A 342 6.34 -23.82 7.48
C ASP A 342 5.05 -24.64 7.63
N PRO A 343 4.85 -25.38 8.75
CA PRO A 343 3.65 -26.18 8.95
C PRO A 343 2.34 -25.40 8.70
N LEU A 344 2.27 -24.14 9.13
CA LEU A 344 1.06 -23.31 8.94
C LEU A 344 0.70 -23.12 7.47
N ILE A 345 1.71 -22.95 6.60
CA ILE A 345 1.49 -22.80 5.15
C ILE A 345 1.22 -24.17 4.52
N ARG A 346 1.97 -25.20 4.90
CA ARG A 346 1.78 -26.56 4.38
C ARG A 346 0.37 -27.09 4.63
N ASP A 347 -0.22 -26.77 5.78
CA ASP A 347 -1.57 -27.21 6.17
C ASP A 347 -2.68 -26.61 5.28
N THR A 348 -2.37 -25.60 4.45
CA THR A 348 -3.28 -25.07 3.42
C THR A 348 -3.25 -25.85 2.10
N GLY A 349 -2.48 -26.94 2.04
CA GLY A 349 -2.34 -27.81 0.87
C GLY A 349 -1.04 -27.61 0.08
N LEU A 350 -0.21 -26.63 0.44
CA LEU A 350 1.05 -26.38 -0.28
C LEU A 350 2.02 -27.54 -0.06
N ARG A 351 2.49 -28.15 -1.16
CA ARG A 351 3.37 -29.32 -1.13
C ARG A 351 4.83 -28.93 -1.30
N ALA A 352 5.74 -29.72 -0.70
CA ALA A 352 7.17 -29.46 -0.76
C ALA A 352 7.71 -29.39 -2.20
N HIS A 353 7.18 -30.22 -3.11
CA HIS A 353 7.56 -30.25 -4.53
C HIS A 353 7.07 -29.04 -5.34
N THR A 354 6.30 -28.11 -4.73
CA THR A 354 5.75 -26.92 -5.40
C THR A 354 6.40 -25.62 -4.95
N VAL A 355 7.29 -25.67 -3.96
CA VAL A 355 7.85 -24.48 -3.28
C VAL A 355 8.57 -23.58 -4.27
N SER A 356 9.50 -24.12 -5.05
CA SER A 356 10.28 -23.35 -6.02
C SER A 356 9.41 -22.84 -7.17
N THR A 357 8.41 -23.62 -7.58
CA THR A 357 7.40 -23.18 -8.57
C THR A 357 6.62 -21.97 -8.08
N VAL A 358 6.10 -21.98 -6.85
CA VAL A 358 5.35 -20.85 -6.27
C VAL A 358 6.24 -19.63 -6.09
N MET A 359 7.50 -19.79 -5.65
CA MET A 359 8.44 -18.69 -5.56
C MET A 359 8.73 -18.04 -6.92
N ALA A 360 8.93 -18.85 -7.97
CA ALA A 360 9.13 -18.33 -9.32
C ALA A 360 7.88 -17.61 -9.85
N LEU A 361 6.68 -18.17 -9.65
CA LEU A 361 5.42 -17.53 -10.03
C LEU A 361 5.25 -16.17 -9.35
N TYR A 362 5.62 -16.06 -8.08
CA TYR A 362 5.57 -14.80 -7.35
C TYR A 362 6.50 -13.75 -7.95
N LEU A 363 7.75 -14.11 -8.27
CA LEU A 363 8.71 -13.21 -8.90
C LEU A 363 8.24 -12.74 -10.29
N ILE A 364 7.69 -13.65 -11.11
CA ILE A 364 7.12 -13.31 -12.42
C ILE A 364 5.92 -12.36 -12.26
N ASP A 365 5.02 -12.60 -11.31
CA ASP A 365 3.87 -11.74 -11.05
C ASP A 365 4.29 -10.33 -10.62
N LEU A 366 5.22 -10.25 -9.68
CA LEU A 366 5.75 -8.99 -9.16
C LEU A 366 6.42 -8.17 -10.26
N ALA A 367 7.25 -8.80 -11.08
CA ALA A 367 7.93 -8.15 -12.19
C ALA A 367 6.93 -7.64 -13.25
N THR A 368 5.97 -8.48 -13.64
CA THR A 368 4.92 -8.12 -14.61
C THR A 368 4.11 -6.92 -14.10
N ARG A 369 3.75 -6.92 -12.82
CA ARG A 369 3.03 -5.81 -12.19
C ARG A 369 3.85 -4.53 -12.18
N TYR A 370 5.11 -4.61 -11.77
CA TYR A 370 6.00 -3.46 -11.72
C TYR A 370 6.17 -2.80 -13.09
N LEU A 371 6.33 -3.60 -14.15
CA LEU A 371 6.45 -3.11 -15.52
C LEU A 371 5.16 -2.46 -16.05
N HIS A 372 3.99 -2.93 -15.61
CA HIS A 372 2.70 -2.32 -15.94
C HIS A 372 2.49 -1.00 -15.20
N ASP A 373 2.78 -0.94 -13.90
CA ASP A 373 2.68 0.29 -13.11
C ASP A 373 3.64 1.37 -13.67
N ARG A 374 4.82 0.97 -14.19
CA ARG A 374 5.76 1.86 -14.89
C ARG A 374 5.32 2.36 -16.27
N GLN A 375 4.33 1.74 -16.94
CA GLN A 375 3.74 2.37 -18.14
C GLN A 375 3.08 3.71 -17.79
N SER A 376 2.73 3.91 -16.52
CA SER A 376 2.06 5.10 -16.02
C SER A 376 3.02 6.16 -15.44
N GLU A 377 4.33 5.86 -15.35
CA GLU A 377 5.33 6.74 -14.74
C GLU A 377 6.58 6.97 -15.59
N SER A 378 6.76 8.22 -15.99
CA SER A 378 8.05 8.76 -16.40
C SER A 378 8.93 8.97 -15.17
N GLY A 379 9.68 7.94 -14.77
CA GLY A 379 10.91 8.11 -13.98
C GLY A 379 10.88 7.62 -12.53
N GLY A 380 11.47 6.44 -12.30
CA GLY A 380 11.90 5.98 -10.98
C GLY A 380 12.86 4.79 -11.10
N HIS A 381 14.12 4.94 -10.73
CA HIS A 381 15.16 3.91 -10.85
C HIS A 381 15.08 2.88 -9.73
N LEU A 382 14.40 1.75 -9.94
CA LEU A 382 14.92 0.48 -9.43
C LEU A 382 15.92 -0.01 -10.48
N ALA A 383 17.12 -0.42 -10.04
CA ALA A 383 18.10 -1.11 -10.89
C ALA A 383 17.37 -2.14 -11.76
N SER A 384 17.81 -2.27 -13.02
CA SER A 384 17.05 -2.97 -14.07
C SER A 384 16.49 -4.27 -13.50
N VAL A 385 15.20 -4.50 -13.69
CA VAL A 385 14.52 -5.70 -13.23
C VAL A 385 15.34 -6.94 -13.64
N ASP A 386 15.97 -6.87 -14.81
CA ASP A 386 16.84 -7.89 -15.39
C ASP A 386 18.03 -8.29 -14.50
N ASP A 387 18.73 -7.34 -13.87
CA ASP A 387 20.02 -7.59 -13.19
C ASP A 387 19.92 -8.55 -12.00
N TRP A 388 18.76 -8.64 -11.36
CA TRP A 388 18.56 -9.50 -10.18
C TRP A 388 17.43 -10.52 -10.36
N LEU A 389 16.43 -10.23 -11.21
CA LEU A 389 15.28 -11.09 -11.38
C LEU A 389 15.62 -12.32 -12.22
N LEU A 390 16.29 -12.16 -13.36
CA LEU A 390 16.56 -13.26 -14.27
C LEU A 390 17.45 -14.33 -13.62
N PRO A 391 18.57 -13.99 -12.95
CA PRO A 391 19.37 -14.99 -12.25
C PRO A 391 18.59 -15.73 -11.15
N ALA A 392 17.72 -15.03 -10.42
CA ALA A 392 16.89 -15.63 -9.38
C ALA A 392 15.83 -16.58 -9.98
N LEU A 393 15.24 -16.22 -11.13
CA LEU A 393 14.29 -17.05 -11.84
C LEU A 393 14.93 -18.32 -12.42
N ASP A 394 16.12 -18.22 -13.00
CA ASP A 394 16.82 -19.38 -13.56
C ASP A 394 17.12 -20.42 -12.45
N GLY A 395 17.70 -19.99 -11.33
CA GLY A 395 17.96 -20.88 -10.20
C GLY A 395 16.70 -21.42 -9.51
N LEU A 396 15.55 -20.76 -9.64
CA LEU A 396 14.26 -21.30 -9.17
C LEU A 396 13.65 -22.28 -10.17
N GLN A 397 13.85 -22.09 -11.47
CA GLN A 397 13.36 -23.03 -12.50
C GLN A 397 14.06 -24.38 -12.40
N GLU A 398 15.39 -24.39 -12.21
CA GLU A 398 16.15 -25.63 -12.00
C GLU A 398 15.65 -26.39 -10.76
N ARG A 399 15.49 -25.67 -9.64
CA ARG A 399 14.95 -26.25 -8.40
C ARG A 399 13.51 -26.73 -8.57
N ALA A 400 12.67 -25.99 -9.29
CA ALA A 400 11.29 -26.38 -9.55
C ALA A 400 11.20 -27.66 -10.37
N ALA A 401 12.04 -27.80 -11.41
CA ALA A 401 12.10 -29.02 -12.22
C ALA A 401 12.54 -30.24 -11.37
N HIS A 402 13.58 -30.06 -10.54
CA HIS A 402 14.05 -31.09 -9.62
C HIS A 402 13.01 -31.44 -8.56
N GLU A 403 12.36 -30.46 -7.94
CA GLU A 403 11.30 -30.68 -6.96
C GLU A 403 10.13 -31.46 -7.57
N ALA A 404 9.71 -31.09 -8.79
CA ALA A 404 8.60 -31.74 -9.48
C ALA A 404 8.90 -33.20 -9.88
N SER A 405 10.14 -33.54 -10.23
CA SER A 405 10.51 -34.92 -10.57
C SER A 405 10.46 -35.88 -9.38
N HIS A 406 10.51 -35.36 -8.15
CA HIS A 406 10.43 -36.13 -6.90
C HIS A 406 9.04 -36.05 -6.25
N ALA A 407 8.01 -35.60 -7.00
CA ALA A 407 6.64 -35.49 -6.48
C ALA A 407 6.01 -36.86 -6.14
N ASP A 408 6.50 -37.94 -6.76
CA ASP A 408 6.00 -39.32 -6.61
C ASP A 408 6.81 -40.18 -5.64
N ASP A 409 7.89 -39.66 -5.04
CA ASP A 409 8.65 -40.41 -4.04
C ASP A 409 7.91 -40.44 -2.69
N PRO A 410 7.68 -41.62 -2.10
CA PRO A 410 7.07 -41.71 -0.78
C PRO A 410 7.96 -41.01 0.26
N PRO A 411 7.38 -40.36 1.29
CA PRO A 411 8.18 -39.69 2.31
C PRO A 411 9.12 -40.67 3.00
N LEU A 412 10.42 -40.42 2.88
CA LEU A 412 11.48 -41.10 3.63
C LEU A 412 11.18 -40.94 5.13
N GLY A 413 10.57 -41.98 5.73
CA GLY A 413 10.17 -41.97 7.14
C GLY A 413 8.94 -42.80 7.51
N ALA A 414 8.37 -43.58 6.60
CA ALA A 414 7.35 -44.58 6.93
C ALA A 414 7.89 -46.00 6.69
N VAL A 415 8.79 -46.46 7.58
CA VAL A 415 9.03 -47.88 7.88
C VAL A 415 9.16 -48.02 9.38
#